data_AF-A0A7C8I1X9-F1
#
_entry.id   AF-A0A7C8I1X9-F1
#
_cell.length_a   1.000
_cell.length_b   1.000
_cell.length_c   1.000
_cell.angle_alpha   90.00
_cell.angle_beta   90.00
_cell.angle_gamma   90.00
#
_symmetry.space_group_name_H-M   'P 1'
#
loop_
_entity.id
_entity.type
_entity.pdbx_description
1 polymer ?
#
loop_
_entity_poly.entity_id
_entity_poly.type
_entity_poly.pdbx_seq_one_letter_code
_entity_poly.pdbx_strand_id
1 'polypeptide(L)'
;MEQENETPTATVFQPQGSFEDLVEHFDSIPHYLFRTSSPQSAGNTTETYIESEAVKLNLDQRDLLRLDRAKAVAMLRNHLLWSKNHRSDNLISWTSSFLFAVQHGIRRQATGHPYQEFSEIKISILDTRKVPRGTFLPAVALLNAYGFKSQGRLAHKYYCGEYLSQGRLDLGGERGIMETTTLESFINHGLFELYPPFADKNYETLLCSRVLQLREVFRSPPEVPNSEEISLAQSISVGCFLDMSMRPVVMMTLLSLKPRFRLDTAILAAFRDNCWGTFVADHSLDCYKATSDQVPEHKQLTDMMHDVHADTQRKRQLDRTRAQWLKEKGTDLCQIEALADSIAMRPTFQKKYVVLVGRKGEEDYDSCG
;
A
#
# COMPACT_ATOMS: atom_id res chain seq x y z
N MET A 1 -10.14 6.48 -35.19
CA MET A 1 -10.93 6.70 -33.96
C MET A 1 -9.92 6.97 -32.86
N GLU A 2 -9.68 8.24 -32.59
CA GLU A 2 -9.00 8.64 -31.35
C GLU A 2 -9.93 8.24 -30.21
N GLN A 3 -9.51 7.32 -29.35
CA GLN A 3 -10.16 7.13 -28.06
C GLN A 3 -9.89 8.42 -27.29
N GLU A 4 -10.90 9.27 -27.13
CA GLU A 4 -10.86 10.30 -26.10
C GLU A 4 -10.56 9.57 -24.79
N ASN A 5 -9.39 9.83 -24.20
CA ASN A 5 -9.07 9.36 -22.86
C ASN A 5 -10.06 10.03 -21.90
N GLU A 6 -11.16 9.35 -21.60
CA GLU A 6 -12.14 9.82 -20.62
C GLU A 6 -11.45 9.92 -19.27
N THR A 7 -11.38 11.14 -18.73
CA THR A 7 -10.83 11.37 -17.39
C THR A 7 -11.67 10.62 -16.36
N PRO A 8 -11.05 10.01 -15.34
CA PRO A 8 -11.79 9.34 -14.27
C PRO A 8 -12.83 10.25 -13.62
N THR A 9 -14.05 9.75 -13.44
CA THR A 9 -15.14 10.50 -12.79
C THR A 9 -15.68 9.75 -11.59
N ALA A 10 -16.18 10.47 -10.59
CA ALA A 10 -16.63 9.87 -9.34
C ALA A 10 -17.80 10.63 -8.74
N THR A 11 -18.70 9.90 -8.08
CA THR A 11 -19.68 10.51 -7.16
C THR A 11 -18.96 10.89 -5.87
N VAL A 12 -18.56 12.14 -5.74
CA VAL A 12 -17.78 12.65 -4.60
C VAL A 12 -18.68 13.00 -3.41
N PHE A 13 -18.12 12.92 -2.19
CA PHE A 13 -18.74 13.51 -1.00
C PHE A 13 -18.66 15.03 -1.05
N GLN A 14 -19.73 15.72 -0.65
CA GLN A 14 -19.82 17.18 -0.62
C GLN A 14 -20.15 17.66 0.80
N PRO A 15 -19.15 17.71 1.71
CA PRO A 15 -19.37 18.12 3.09
C PRO A 15 -19.82 19.58 3.16
N GLN A 16 -20.86 19.85 3.95
CA GLN A 16 -21.47 21.18 4.14
C GLN A 16 -22.05 21.28 5.56
N GLY A 17 -22.13 22.50 6.11
CA GLY A 17 -22.73 22.74 7.42
C GLY A 17 -22.02 21.96 8.52
N SER A 18 -22.76 21.13 9.28
CA SER A 18 -22.19 20.33 10.39
C SER A 18 -21.16 19.26 9.98
N PHE A 19 -20.89 19.11 8.68
CA PHE A 19 -19.93 18.15 8.14
C PHE A 19 -18.68 18.82 7.55
N GLU A 20 -18.54 20.15 7.60
CA GLU A 20 -17.43 20.88 6.98
C GLU A 20 -16.04 20.36 7.37
N ASP A 21 -15.87 19.96 8.63
CA ASP A 21 -14.61 19.39 9.15
C ASP A 21 -14.18 18.11 8.41
N LEU A 22 -15.09 17.40 7.73
CA LEU A 22 -14.74 16.20 6.95
C LEU A 22 -13.87 16.51 5.73
N VAL A 23 -13.82 17.78 5.28
CA VAL A 23 -12.95 18.19 4.17
C VAL A 23 -11.47 17.96 4.51
N GLU A 24 -11.09 18.02 5.79
CA GLU A 24 -9.71 17.76 6.25
C GLU A 24 -9.26 16.32 5.94
N HIS A 25 -10.18 15.38 5.80
CA HIS A 25 -9.87 13.99 5.50
C HIS A 25 -9.58 13.71 4.02
N PHE A 26 -9.93 14.62 3.11
CA PHE A 26 -9.74 14.41 1.68
C PHE A 26 -8.25 14.35 1.27
N ASP A 27 -7.38 14.96 2.07
CA ASP A 27 -5.93 14.97 1.83
C ASP A 27 -5.18 13.96 2.72
N SER A 28 -5.92 13.19 3.53
CA SER A 28 -5.41 12.11 4.39
C SER A 28 -5.77 10.72 3.87
N ILE A 29 -6.08 10.58 2.58
CA ILE A 29 -6.43 9.30 1.96
C ILE A 29 -5.13 8.54 1.60
N PRO A 30 -5.01 7.25 1.97
CA PRO A 30 -3.91 6.42 1.52
C PRO A 30 -3.87 6.34 0.00
N HIS A 31 -2.67 6.34 -0.56
CA HIS A 31 -2.46 6.18 -1.99
C HIS A 31 -3.08 4.94 -2.59
N TYR A 32 -2.97 3.84 -1.87
CA TYR A 32 -3.40 2.56 -2.36
C TYR A 32 -4.50 2.08 -1.44
N LEU A 33 -5.67 1.91 -2.04
CA LEU A 33 -6.79 1.26 -1.41
C LEU A 33 -7.02 -0.10 -2.07
N PHE A 34 -7.31 -1.07 -1.24
CA PHE A 34 -7.60 -2.44 -1.61
C PHE A 34 -9.10 -2.69 -1.52
N ARG A 35 -9.62 -3.50 -2.43
CA ARG A 35 -11.00 -3.98 -2.38
C ARG A 35 -11.06 -5.46 -2.70
N THR A 36 -11.69 -6.21 -1.81
CA THR A 36 -12.10 -7.59 -2.08
C THR A 36 -13.47 -7.56 -2.73
N SER A 37 -13.60 -8.20 -3.89
CA SER A 37 -14.88 -8.34 -4.58
C SER A 37 -15.07 -9.78 -5.05
N SER A 38 -16.32 -10.15 -5.27
CA SER A 38 -16.75 -11.48 -5.74
C SER A 38 -18.16 -11.39 -6.32
N PRO A 39 -18.66 -12.41 -7.05
CA PRO A 39 -19.99 -12.35 -7.69
C PRO A 39 -21.16 -12.03 -6.74
N GLN A 40 -21.01 -12.32 -5.44
CA GLN A 40 -22.02 -12.02 -4.40
C GLN A 40 -21.76 -10.69 -3.67
N SER A 41 -20.84 -9.86 -4.14
CA SER A 41 -20.61 -8.54 -3.54
C SER A 41 -21.75 -7.61 -3.93
N ALA A 42 -22.13 -6.70 -3.03
CA ALA A 42 -23.07 -5.64 -3.37
C ALA A 42 -22.40 -4.67 -4.36
N GLY A 43 -23.17 -4.26 -5.37
CA GLY A 43 -22.67 -3.46 -6.49
C GLY A 43 -21.90 -4.26 -7.53
N ASN A 44 -21.16 -3.54 -8.38
CA ASN A 44 -20.30 -4.11 -9.42
C ASN A 44 -18.87 -3.57 -9.29
N THR A 45 -17.88 -4.38 -9.64
CA THR A 45 -16.48 -3.98 -9.68
C THR A 45 -15.84 -4.61 -10.91
N THR A 46 -15.40 -3.76 -11.84
CA THR A 46 -14.73 -4.13 -13.08
C THR A 46 -13.42 -3.35 -13.20
N GLU A 47 -12.59 -3.66 -14.19
CA GLU A 47 -11.34 -2.92 -14.42
C GLU A 47 -11.58 -1.45 -14.82
N THR A 48 -12.76 -1.13 -15.37
CA THR A 48 -13.07 0.20 -15.89
C THR A 48 -14.00 1.00 -14.99
N TYR A 49 -14.70 0.36 -14.06
CA TYR A 49 -15.60 1.07 -13.14
C TYR A 49 -15.97 0.28 -11.88
N ILE A 50 -16.46 1.02 -10.88
CA ILE A 50 -17.05 0.51 -9.65
C ILE A 50 -18.39 1.21 -9.42
N GLU A 51 -19.41 0.43 -9.06
CA GLU A 51 -20.76 0.93 -8.81
C GLU A 51 -21.32 0.33 -7.54
N SER A 52 -22.02 1.16 -6.75
CA SER A 52 -22.81 0.71 -5.60
C SER A 52 -24.04 -0.12 -6.02
N GLU A 53 -24.63 -0.83 -5.05
CA GLU A 53 -25.86 -1.58 -5.30
C GLU A 53 -27.01 -0.64 -5.69
N ALA A 54 -27.05 0.56 -5.09
CA ALA A 54 -28.04 1.58 -5.45
C ALA A 54 -27.91 2.00 -6.92
N VAL A 55 -26.70 2.19 -7.44
CA VAL A 55 -26.48 2.50 -8.87
C VAL A 55 -26.96 1.35 -9.74
N LYS A 56 -26.52 0.12 -9.45
CA LYS A 56 -26.88 -1.09 -10.19
C LYS A 56 -28.40 -1.29 -10.29
N LEU A 57 -29.14 -0.94 -9.24
CA LEU A 57 -30.59 -1.06 -9.17
C LEU A 57 -31.34 0.22 -9.62
N ASN A 58 -30.64 1.24 -10.13
CA ASN A 58 -31.20 2.54 -10.51
C ASN A 58 -32.01 3.21 -9.37
N LEU A 59 -31.47 3.17 -8.15
CA LEU A 59 -32.06 3.75 -6.95
C LEU A 59 -31.43 5.10 -6.61
N ASP A 60 -31.76 5.64 -5.43
CA ASP A 60 -31.26 6.92 -4.93
C ASP A 60 -29.74 6.90 -4.74
N GLN A 61 -29.05 7.75 -5.50
CA GLN A 61 -27.58 7.88 -5.50
C GLN A 61 -27.12 9.19 -4.84
N ARG A 62 -28.01 9.87 -4.10
CA ARG A 62 -27.64 11.12 -3.42
C ARG A 62 -26.48 10.90 -2.47
N ASP A 63 -25.67 11.95 -2.36
CA ASP A 63 -24.58 12.05 -1.41
C ASP A 63 -25.08 11.74 0.01
N LEU A 64 -24.42 10.81 0.70
CA LEU A 64 -24.71 10.41 2.08
C LEU A 64 -24.84 11.65 2.99
N LEU A 65 -23.98 12.65 2.79
CA LEU A 65 -23.93 13.87 3.60
C LEU A 65 -25.12 14.82 3.36
N ARG A 66 -25.88 14.60 2.28
CA ARG A 66 -27.09 15.37 1.93
C ARG A 66 -28.39 14.66 2.24
N LEU A 67 -28.33 13.40 2.68
CA LEU A 67 -29.52 12.68 3.10
C LEU A 67 -30.04 13.22 4.44
N ASP A 68 -31.34 13.00 4.68
CA ASP A 68 -31.90 13.15 6.03
C ASP A 68 -31.06 12.32 7.02
N ARG A 69 -30.80 12.89 8.20
CA ARG A 69 -29.87 12.29 9.18
C ARG A 69 -30.28 10.87 9.56
N ALA A 70 -31.58 10.59 9.72
CA ALA A 70 -32.03 9.25 10.09
C ALA A 70 -31.77 8.24 8.95
N LYS A 71 -31.96 8.66 7.69
CA LYS A 71 -31.64 7.84 6.50
C LYS A 71 -30.14 7.60 6.35
N ALA A 72 -29.32 8.64 6.51
CA ALA A 72 -27.86 8.51 6.42
C ALA A 72 -27.31 7.57 7.50
N VAL A 73 -27.76 7.72 8.75
CA VAL A 73 -27.40 6.84 9.87
C VAL A 73 -27.82 5.40 9.61
N ALA A 74 -29.04 5.18 9.09
CA ALA A 74 -29.51 3.84 8.76
C ALA A 74 -28.67 3.20 7.63
N MET A 75 -28.37 3.95 6.57
CA MET A 75 -27.54 3.49 5.45
C MET A 75 -26.14 3.13 5.93
N LEU A 76 -25.44 4.05 6.62
CA LEU A 76 -24.09 3.83 7.11
C LEU A 76 -24.00 2.64 8.09
N ARG A 77 -24.96 2.53 9.02
CA ARG A 77 -25.03 1.38 9.95
C ARG A 77 -25.24 0.07 9.21
N ASN A 78 -26.18 0.04 8.26
CA ASN A 78 -26.50 -1.17 7.53
C ASN A 78 -25.31 -1.62 6.67
N HIS A 79 -24.65 -0.67 6.01
CA HIS A 79 -23.44 -0.88 5.24
C HIS A 79 -22.34 -1.48 6.12
N LEU A 80 -21.93 -0.82 7.19
CA LEU A 80 -20.81 -1.27 8.04
C LEU A 80 -21.08 -2.59 8.81
N LEU A 81 -22.35 -2.93 9.03
CA LEU A 81 -22.74 -4.20 9.66
C LEU A 81 -23.01 -5.33 8.66
N TRP A 82 -22.87 -5.06 7.36
CA TRP A 82 -23.18 -5.96 6.25
C TRP A 82 -24.59 -6.55 6.36
N SER A 83 -25.55 -5.66 6.63
CA SER A 83 -26.94 -6.05 6.81
C SER A 83 -27.57 -6.48 5.48
N LYS A 84 -28.51 -7.43 5.54
CA LYS A 84 -29.17 -7.96 4.33
C LYS A 84 -30.00 -6.93 3.54
N ASN A 85 -30.27 -5.75 4.11
CA ASN A 85 -31.03 -4.68 3.47
C ASN A 85 -30.13 -3.69 2.71
N HIS A 86 -29.36 -4.19 1.74
CA HIS A 86 -28.35 -3.42 0.98
C HIS A 86 -28.86 -2.89 -0.37
N ARG A 87 -30.14 -3.10 -0.74
CA ARG A 87 -30.62 -2.69 -2.08
C ARG A 87 -30.46 -1.19 -2.33
N SER A 88 -30.69 -0.36 -1.31
CA SER A 88 -30.52 1.09 -1.39
C SER A 88 -29.14 1.57 -0.91
N ASP A 89 -28.18 0.65 -0.78
CA ASP A 89 -26.85 0.99 -0.30
C ASP A 89 -26.06 1.69 -1.39
N ASN A 90 -25.83 2.99 -1.20
CA ASN A 90 -25.06 3.81 -2.12
C ASN A 90 -23.56 3.80 -1.80
N LEU A 91 -23.10 3.01 -0.83
CA LEU A 91 -21.72 3.02 -0.35
C LEU A 91 -20.93 1.82 -0.87
N ILE A 92 -19.62 2.02 -1.01
CA ILE A 92 -18.66 1.03 -1.48
C ILE A 92 -17.46 1.05 -0.53
N SER A 93 -17.22 -0.10 0.14
CA SER A 93 -16.07 -0.30 1.03
C SER A 93 -14.75 -0.48 0.27
N TRP A 94 -13.73 0.15 0.82
CA TRP A 94 -12.30 0.04 0.47
C TRP A 94 -11.50 -0.09 1.77
N THR A 95 -10.28 -0.63 1.68
CA THR A 95 -9.38 -0.69 2.84
C THR A 95 -7.95 -0.31 2.51
N SER A 96 -7.24 0.31 3.44
CA SER A 96 -5.78 0.50 3.34
C SER A 96 -4.98 -0.72 3.81
N SER A 97 -5.65 -1.79 4.23
CA SER A 97 -5.04 -3.00 4.76
C SER A 97 -5.14 -4.14 3.75
N PHE A 98 -4.03 -4.48 3.10
CA PHE A 98 -3.96 -5.68 2.27
C PHE A 98 -4.23 -6.95 3.09
N LEU A 99 -3.74 -6.98 4.34
CA LEU A 99 -3.99 -8.08 5.27
C LEU A 99 -5.50 -8.29 5.50
N PHE A 100 -6.26 -7.22 5.69
CA PHE A 100 -7.72 -7.28 5.78
C PHE A 100 -8.34 -7.75 4.47
N ALA A 101 -7.92 -7.21 3.32
CA ALA A 101 -8.48 -7.57 2.02
C ALA A 101 -8.31 -9.06 1.71
N VAL A 102 -7.12 -9.62 1.95
CA VAL A 102 -6.84 -11.05 1.77
C VAL A 102 -7.65 -11.90 2.75
N GLN A 103 -7.65 -11.58 4.05
CA GLN A 103 -8.44 -12.32 5.04
C GLN A 103 -9.94 -12.25 4.73
N HIS A 104 -10.42 -11.12 4.22
CA HIS A 104 -11.79 -11.00 3.75
C HIS A 104 -12.06 -11.92 2.55
N GLY A 105 -11.14 -12.01 1.59
CA GLY A 105 -11.25 -12.93 0.46
C GLY A 105 -11.33 -14.40 0.92
N ILE A 106 -10.43 -14.82 1.80
CA ILE A 106 -10.43 -16.16 2.39
C ILE A 106 -11.77 -16.46 3.08
N ARG A 107 -12.28 -15.51 3.87
CA ARG A 107 -13.59 -15.65 4.49
C ARG A 107 -14.74 -15.74 3.51
N ARG A 108 -14.70 -14.94 2.44
CA ARG A 108 -15.75 -14.97 1.40
C ARG A 108 -15.79 -16.31 0.70
N GLN A 109 -14.64 -16.94 0.45
CA GLN A 109 -14.58 -18.30 -0.07
C GLN A 109 -15.22 -19.30 0.91
N ALA A 110 -14.83 -19.27 2.18
CA ALA A 110 -15.30 -20.22 3.18
C ALA A 110 -16.77 -20.07 3.59
N THR A 111 -17.34 -18.86 3.49
CA THR A 111 -18.69 -18.53 3.98
C THR A 111 -19.68 -18.15 2.88
N GLY A 112 -19.23 -18.07 1.63
CA GLY A 112 -20.06 -17.71 0.49
C GLY A 112 -21.17 -18.74 0.25
N HIS A 113 -22.37 -18.26 -0.10
CA HIS A 113 -23.46 -19.13 -0.53
C HIS A 113 -24.14 -18.57 -1.79
N PRO A 114 -24.10 -19.28 -2.95
CA PRO A 114 -23.37 -20.54 -3.17
C PRO A 114 -21.86 -20.42 -2.90
N TYR A 115 -21.19 -21.55 -2.73
CA TYR A 115 -19.73 -21.60 -2.57
C TYR A 115 -19.04 -20.84 -3.72
N GLN A 116 -17.96 -20.14 -3.42
CA GLN A 116 -17.20 -19.33 -4.39
C GLN A 116 -15.79 -19.89 -4.52
N GLU A 117 -15.31 -20.03 -5.76
CA GLU A 117 -13.92 -20.43 -5.97
C GLU A 117 -12.96 -19.26 -5.71
N PHE A 118 -11.70 -19.55 -5.36
CA PHE A 118 -10.68 -18.51 -5.20
C PHE A 118 -10.42 -17.71 -6.48
N SER A 119 -10.70 -18.30 -7.65
CA SER A 119 -10.61 -17.66 -8.96
C SER A 119 -11.71 -16.61 -9.20
N GLU A 120 -12.84 -16.70 -8.48
CA GLU A 120 -13.94 -15.74 -8.57
C GLU A 120 -13.77 -14.56 -7.58
N ILE A 121 -12.90 -14.72 -6.59
CA ILE A 121 -12.62 -13.69 -5.58
C ILE A 121 -11.49 -12.82 -6.09
N LYS A 122 -11.80 -11.56 -6.30
CA LYS A 122 -10.88 -10.57 -6.84
C LYS A 122 -10.37 -9.64 -5.75
N ILE A 123 -9.09 -9.30 -5.84
CA ILE A 123 -8.46 -8.24 -5.06
C ILE A 123 -8.05 -7.15 -6.02
N SER A 124 -8.65 -5.98 -5.85
CA SER A 124 -8.36 -4.77 -6.62
C SER A 124 -7.49 -3.82 -5.81
N ILE A 125 -6.54 -3.16 -6.47
CA ILE A 125 -5.66 -2.13 -5.92
C ILE A 125 -5.90 -0.85 -6.71
N LEU A 126 -6.32 0.22 -6.03
CA LEU A 126 -6.63 1.52 -6.63
C LEU A 126 -5.60 2.56 -6.20
N ASP A 127 -5.03 3.30 -7.15
CA ASP A 127 -4.24 4.51 -6.92
C ASP A 127 -5.17 5.72 -6.74
N THR A 128 -5.36 6.15 -5.49
CA THR A 128 -6.31 7.20 -5.10
C THR A 128 -5.90 8.60 -5.59
N ARG A 129 -4.65 8.78 -6.01
CA ARG A 129 -4.19 10.06 -6.59
C ARG A 129 -4.74 10.29 -7.99
N LYS A 130 -5.12 9.22 -8.67
CA LYS A 130 -5.62 9.24 -10.05
C LYS A 130 -7.14 9.33 -10.12
N VAL A 131 -7.82 9.53 -9.00
CA VAL A 131 -9.27 9.73 -8.96
C VAL A 131 -9.62 11.07 -8.31
N PRO A 132 -10.82 11.63 -8.56
CA PRO A 132 -11.18 12.95 -8.05
C PRO A 132 -11.08 13.07 -6.53
N ARG A 133 -10.57 14.22 -6.05
CA ARG A 133 -10.57 14.56 -4.62
C ARG A 133 -12.00 14.56 -4.08
N GLY A 134 -12.19 14.01 -2.88
CA GLY A 134 -13.52 13.85 -2.27
C GLY A 134 -14.23 12.54 -2.62
N THR A 135 -13.61 11.64 -3.39
CA THR A 135 -14.16 10.30 -3.67
C THR A 135 -14.25 9.43 -2.42
N PHE A 136 -13.33 9.59 -1.46
CA PHE A 136 -13.22 8.74 -0.28
C PHE A 136 -13.37 9.52 1.02
N LEU A 137 -13.99 8.88 2.01
CA LEU A 137 -13.94 9.29 3.41
C LEU A 137 -13.63 8.09 4.32
N PRO A 138 -12.83 8.28 5.39
CA PRO A 138 -12.63 7.23 6.39
C PRO A 138 -13.95 6.85 7.07
N ALA A 139 -14.23 5.55 7.20
CA ALA A 139 -15.45 5.07 7.87
C ALA A 139 -15.54 5.57 9.32
N VAL A 140 -14.41 5.65 10.02
CA VAL A 140 -14.33 6.18 11.40
C VAL A 140 -14.69 7.67 11.46
N ALA A 141 -14.29 8.47 10.47
CA ALA A 141 -14.66 9.88 10.41
C ALA A 141 -16.17 10.06 10.24
N LEU A 142 -16.80 9.26 9.36
CA LEU A 142 -18.25 9.24 9.18
C LEU A 142 -18.98 8.77 10.45
N LEU A 143 -18.51 7.72 11.12
CA LEU A 143 -19.08 7.25 12.39
C LEU A 143 -19.05 8.36 13.45
N ASN A 144 -17.93 9.08 13.57
CA ASN A 144 -17.79 10.21 14.49
C ASN A 144 -18.77 11.34 14.14
N ALA A 145 -18.81 11.77 12.88
CA ALA A 145 -19.66 12.87 12.43
C ALA A 145 -21.17 12.60 12.62
N TYR A 146 -21.59 11.34 12.47
CA TYR A 146 -22.97 10.94 12.74
C TYR A 146 -23.25 10.59 14.22
N GLY A 147 -22.25 10.70 15.10
CA GLY A 147 -22.41 10.50 16.54
C GLY A 147 -22.60 9.05 16.95
N PHE A 148 -22.03 8.10 16.21
CA PHE A 148 -22.03 6.70 16.61
C PHE A 148 -21.13 6.48 17.82
N LYS A 149 -21.66 5.77 18.83
CA LYS A 149 -20.85 5.30 19.95
C LYS A 149 -19.98 4.13 19.48
N SER A 150 -18.68 4.19 19.76
CA SER A 150 -17.75 3.09 19.50
C SER A 150 -18.01 1.91 20.45
N GLN A 151 -18.94 1.04 20.10
CA GLN A 151 -19.33 -0.12 20.92
C GLN A 151 -19.83 -1.31 20.08
N GLY A 152 -19.68 -2.52 20.63
CA GLY A 152 -20.13 -3.76 19.99
C GLY A 152 -19.52 -3.95 18.59
N ARG A 153 -20.35 -4.33 17.61
CA ARG A 153 -19.93 -4.50 16.22
C ARG A 153 -19.54 -3.17 15.53
N LEU A 154 -19.94 -2.02 16.08
CA LEU A 154 -19.58 -0.69 15.59
C LEU A 154 -18.36 -0.09 16.32
N ALA A 155 -17.59 -0.89 17.06
CA ALA A 155 -16.36 -0.41 17.69
C ALA A 155 -15.38 0.07 16.61
N HIS A 156 -14.88 1.31 16.74
CA HIS A 156 -14.10 1.98 15.68
C HIS A 156 -12.84 1.20 15.29
N LYS A 157 -12.24 0.46 16.24
CA LYS A 157 -11.08 -0.42 16.00
C LYS A 157 -11.27 -1.45 14.89
N TYR A 158 -12.51 -1.84 14.59
CA TYR A 158 -12.82 -2.78 13.50
C TYR A 158 -12.84 -2.11 12.12
N TYR A 159 -12.98 -0.79 12.09
CA TYR A 159 -13.12 0.03 10.88
C TYR A 159 -11.88 0.90 10.64
N CYS A 160 -10.85 0.74 11.47
CA CYS A 160 -9.57 1.40 11.24
C CYS A 160 -8.93 0.87 9.95
N GLY A 161 -8.76 1.77 9.00
CA GLY A 161 -8.31 1.46 7.65
C GLY A 161 -9.45 1.16 6.66
N GLU A 162 -10.73 1.27 7.03
CA GLU A 162 -11.84 1.25 6.07
C GLU A 162 -12.15 2.67 5.56
N TYR A 163 -12.34 2.77 4.25
CA TYR A 163 -12.69 3.98 3.52
C TYR A 163 -13.92 3.70 2.68
N LEU A 164 -14.84 4.67 2.62
CA LEU A 164 -16.06 4.55 1.84
C LEU A 164 -15.98 5.48 0.65
N SER A 165 -16.44 4.98 -0.50
CA SER A 165 -16.85 5.80 -1.65
C SER A 165 -18.36 5.65 -1.84
N GLN A 166 -18.95 6.45 -2.72
CA GLN A 166 -20.38 6.37 -3.01
C GLN A 166 -20.69 6.38 -4.49
N GLY A 167 -21.89 5.94 -4.86
CA GLY A 167 -22.37 5.99 -6.24
C GLY A 167 -21.50 5.18 -7.19
N ARG A 168 -21.05 5.85 -8.25
CA ARG A 168 -20.24 5.31 -9.34
C ARG A 168 -18.87 5.97 -9.36
N LEU A 169 -17.84 5.17 -9.62
CA LEU A 169 -16.47 5.56 -9.91
C LEU A 169 -16.09 4.98 -11.27
N ASP A 170 -15.93 5.84 -12.27
CA ASP A 170 -15.50 5.48 -13.61
C ASP A 170 -14.00 5.77 -13.76
N LEU A 171 -13.25 4.77 -14.21
CA LEU A 171 -11.79 4.79 -14.25
C LEU A 171 -11.23 5.07 -15.66
N GLY A 172 -12.08 5.33 -16.66
CA GLY A 172 -11.64 5.81 -17.97
C GLY A 172 -10.86 4.81 -18.83
N GLY A 173 -10.78 3.54 -18.46
CA GLY A 173 -9.98 2.52 -19.18
C GLY A 173 -8.46 2.74 -19.15
N GLU A 174 -7.99 3.76 -18.43
CA GLU A 174 -6.58 4.06 -18.29
C GLU A 174 -5.90 3.02 -17.38
N ARG A 175 -4.80 2.44 -17.86
CA ARG A 175 -4.02 1.44 -17.11
C ARG A 175 -3.39 2.05 -15.87
N GLY A 176 -3.22 1.25 -14.83
CA GLY A 176 -2.53 1.65 -13.62
C GLY A 176 -3.30 2.64 -12.72
N ILE A 177 -4.59 2.92 -12.99
CA ILE A 177 -5.48 3.54 -11.99
C ILE A 177 -5.94 2.47 -11.01
N MET A 178 -6.51 1.39 -11.52
CA MET A 178 -6.85 0.22 -10.74
C MET A 178 -6.36 -1.03 -11.45
N GLU A 179 -5.69 -1.90 -10.69
CA GLU A 179 -5.35 -3.24 -11.17
C GLU A 179 -6.10 -4.27 -10.34
N THR A 180 -6.54 -5.35 -10.98
CA THR A 180 -7.30 -6.40 -10.31
C THR A 180 -6.71 -7.76 -10.64
N THR A 181 -6.59 -8.61 -9.63
CA THR A 181 -6.16 -10.00 -9.77
C THR A 181 -7.04 -10.90 -8.90
N THR A 182 -6.88 -12.22 -9.01
CA THR A 182 -7.65 -13.19 -8.23
C THR A 182 -6.90 -13.61 -6.97
N LEU A 183 -7.65 -14.01 -5.93
CA LEU A 183 -7.05 -14.59 -4.73
C LEU A 183 -6.33 -15.90 -5.06
N GLU A 184 -6.86 -16.68 -6.02
CA GLU A 184 -6.16 -17.85 -6.57
C GLU A 184 -4.79 -17.50 -7.15
N SER A 185 -4.67 -16.41 -7.91
CA SER A 185 -3.39 -15.99 -8.48
C SER A 185 -2.37 -15.68 -7.39
N PHE A 186 -2.78 -14.98 -6.33
CA PHE A 186 -1.91 -14.75 -5.17
C PHE A 186 -1.44 -16.07 -4.54
N ILE A 187 -2.35 -17.03 -4.32
CA ILE A 187 -2.05 -18.33 -3.72
C ILE A 187 -1.06 -19.11 -4.62
N ASN A 188 -1.35 -19.22 -5.92
CA ASN A 188 -0.52 -19.96 -6.87
C ASN A 188 0.90 -19.40 -7.01
N HIS A 189 1.10 -18.11 -6.74
CA HIS A 189 2.43 -17.48 -6.77
C HIS A 189 3.15 -17.47 -5.42
N GLY A 190 2.56 -18.02 -4.36
CA GLY A 190 3.25 -18.26 -3.10
C GLY A 190 2.74 -17.48 -1.90
N LEU A 191 1.51 -16.95 -1.91
CA LEU A 191 1.00 -16.13 -0.81
C LEU A 191 0.97 -16.89 0.53
N PHE A 192 0.63 -18.17 0.53
CA PHE A 192 0.56 -18.98 1.74
C PHE A 192 1.95 -19.40 2.23
N GLU A 193 2.92 -19.52 1.33
CA GLU A 193 4.32 -19.77 1.64
C GLU A 193 4.96 -18.52 2.24
N LEU A 194 4.66 -17.35 1.67
CA LEU A 194 5.16 -16.06 2.17
C LEU A 194 4.53 -15.70 3.54
N TYR A 195 3.23 -15.91 3.69
CA TYR A 195 2.50 -15.61 4.92
C TYR A 195 1.61 -16.79 5.35
N PRO A 196 2.20 -17.84 5.96
CA PRO A 196 1.51 -19.07 6.38
C PRO A 196 0.24 -18.88 7.22
N PRO A 197 0.12 -17.84 8.08
CA PRO A 197 -1.12 -17.63 8.82
C PRO A 197 -2.38 -17.48 7.95
N PHE A 198 -2.26 -17.12 6.66
CA PHE A 198 -3.42 -17.10 5.77
C PHE A 198 -3.95 -18.49 5.39
N ALA A 199 -3.12 -19.53 5.44
CA ALA A 199 -3.51 -20.90 5.09
C ALA A 199 -4.26 -21.64 6.23
N ASP A 200 -4.37 -21.02 7.42
CA ASP A 200 -4.92 -21.69 8.60
C ASP A 200 -6.46 -21.83 8.53
N LYS A 201 -6.89 -23.04 8.21
CA LYS A 201 -8.30 -23.44 8.06
C LYS A 201 -9.15 -23.23 9.31
N ASN A 202 -8.56 -23.15 10.50
CA ASN A 202 -9.34 -22.90 11.72
C ASN A 202 -9.90 -21.47 11.78
N TYR A 203 -9.34 -20.55 10.99
CA TYR A 203 -9.68 -19.14 11.03
C TYR A 203 -10.28 -18.61 9.72
N GLU A 204 -10.51 -19.46 8.73
CA GLU A 204 -10.99 -19.02 7.41
C GLU A 204 -12.36 -18.35 7.49
N THR A 205 -13.23 -18.71 8.44
CA THR A 205 -14.56 -18.08 8.60
C THR A 205 -14.55 -16.77 9.39
N LEU A 206 -13.42 -16.37 9.98
CA LEU A 206 -13.29 -15.18 10.81
C LEU A 206 -12.77 -13.98 10.01
N LEU A 207 -13.21 -12.77 10.38
CA LEU A 207 -12.67 -11.52 9.83
C LEU A 207 -12.02 -10.68 10.91
N CYS A 208 -12.78 -9.85 11.62
CA CYS A 208 -12.21 -8.81 12.48
C CYS A 208 -11.35 -9.38 13.60
N SER A 209 -11.78 -10.49 14.23
CA SER A 209 -10.99 -11.17 15.26
C SER A 209 -9.69 -11.75 14.69
N ARG A 210 -9.74 -12.35 13.50
CA ARG A 210 -8.55 -12.90 12.84
C ARG A 210 -7.59 -11.81 12.40
N VAL A 211 -8.08 -10.71 11.82
CA VAL A 211 -7.24 -9.55 11.47
C VAL A 211 -6.53 -8.99 12.70
N LEU A 212 -7.23 -8.84 13.82
CA LEU A 212 -6.60 -8.41 15.08
C LEU A 212 -5.53 -9.40 15.56
N GLN A 213 -5.81 -10.70 15.50
CA GLN A 213 -4.84 -11.74 15.85
C GLN A 213 -3.61 -11.71 14.94
N LEU A 214 -3.79 -11.54 13.62
CA LEU A 214 -2.68 -11.46 12.67
C LEU A 214 -1.80 -10.23 12.92
N ARG A 215 -2.39 -9.12 13.38
CA ARG A 215 -1.65 -7.89 13.74
C ARG A 215 -0.82 -8.02 15.01
N GLU A 216 -1.03 -9.06 15.82
CA GLU A 216 -0.22 -9.29 17.02
C GLU A 216 1.27 -9.48 16.70
N VAL A 217 1.62 -9.94 15.49
CA VAL A 217 3.02 -10.07 15.06
C VAL A 217 3.80 -8.76 15.15
N PHE A 218 3.13 -7.61 15.00
CA PHE A 218 3.77 -6.29 15.07
C PHE A 218 4.10 -5.84 16.49
N ARG A 219 3.76 -6.63 17.51
CA ARG A 219 4.23 -6.43 18.89
C ARG A 219 5.61 -7.05 19.12
N SER A 220 6.05 -7.93 18.23
CA SER A 220 7.38 -8.52 18.26
C SER A 220 8.43 -7.57 17.67
N PRO A 221 9.71 -7.73 18.03
CA PRO A 221 10.80 -7.01 17.39
C PRO A 221 10.82 -7.23 15.87
N PRO A 222 11.31 -6.26 15.07
CA PRO A 222 11.46 -6.42 13.64
C PRO A 222 12.38 -7.57 13.25
N GLU A 223 12.11 -8.18 12.09
CA GLU A 223 12.87 -9.30 11.55
C GLU A 223 13.51 -8.94 10.19
N VAL A 224 14.74 -9.38 9.98
CA VAL A 224 15.43 -9.28 8.69
C VAL A 224 14.76 -10.27 7.72
N PRO A 225 14.32 -9.82 6.53
CA PRO A 225 13.74 -10.73 5.55
C PRO A 225 14.80 -11.68 5.02
N ASN A 226 14.45 -12.96 4.93
CA ASN A 226 15.31 -13.93 4.27
C ASN A 226 15.17 -13.81 2.73
N SER A 227 16.10 -14.41 1.99
CA SER A 227 16.12 -14.34 0.52
C SER A 227 14.89 -14.98 -0.13
N GLU A 228 14.32 -16.01 0.51
CA GLU A 228 13.12 -16.70 0.03
C GLU A 228 11.88 -15.80 0.15
N GLU A 229 11.71 -15.08 1.25
CA GLU A 229 10.62 -14.10 1.44
C GLU A 229 10.66 -13.00 0.38
N ILE A 230 11.85 -12.45 0.09
CA ILE A 230 12.03 -11.44 -0.96
C ILE A 230 11.66 -12.03 -2.32
N SER A 231 12.16 -13.23 -2.63
CA SER A 231 11.89 -13.93 -3.89
C SER A 231 10.39 -14.23 -4.08
N LEU A 232 9.71 -14.70 -3.03
CA LEU A 232 8.27 -14.96 -3.05
C LEU A 232 7.48 -13.66 -3.23
N ALA A 233 7.79 -12.61 -2.48
CA ALA A 233 7.11 -11.31 -2.64
C ALA A 233 7.30 -10.75 -4.06
N GLN A 234 8.49 -10.89 -4.63
CA GLN A 234 8.77 -10.52 -6.01
C GLN A 234 7.97 -11.38 -7.00
N SER A 235 7.99 -12.70 -6.85
CA SER A 235 7.23 -13.66 -7.68
C SER A 235 5.75 -13.32 -7.71
N ILE A 236 5.14 -13.10 -6.56
CA ILE A 236 3.73 -12.69 -6.44
C ILE A 236 3.51 -11.36 -7.16
N SER A 237 4.35 -10.34 -6.91
CA SER A 237 4.16 -9.02 -7.53
C SER A 237 4.24 -9.05 -9.06
N VAL A 238 5.16 -9.84 -9.62
CA VAL A 238 5.36 -9.98 -11.06
C VAL A 238 4.29 -10.85 -11.70
N GLY A 239 3.91 -11.95 -11.03
CA GLY A 239 2.95 -12.92 -11.55
C GLY A 239 1.50 -12.46 -11.46
N CYS A 240 1.16 -11.65 -10.45
CA CYS A 240 -0.22 -11.19 -10.24
C CYS A 240 -0.57 -9.90 -10.98
N PHE A 241 0.42 -9.08 -11.37
CA PHE A 241 0.19 -7.73 -11.91
C PHE A 241 1.04 -7.47 -13.16
N LEU A 242 0.35 -7.21 -14.28
CA LEU A 242 1.01 -6.90 -15.55
C LEU A 242 1.62 -5.49 -15.54
N ASP A 243 0.94 -4.51 -14.94
CA ASP A 243 1.42 -3.13 -14.87
C ASP A 243 2.65 -3.02 -13.95
N MET A 244 3.77 -2.58 -14.54
CA MET A 244 5.05 -2.38 -13.85
C MET A 244 4.97 -1.36 -12.71
N SER A 245 4.03 -0.42 -12.75
CA SER A 245 3.83 0.59 -11.71
C SER A 245 3.25 0.01 -10.41
N MET A 246 2.49 -1.08 -10.49
CA MET A 246 1.88 -1.71 -9.31
C MET A 246 2.79 -2.74 -8.64
N ARG A 247 3.71 -3.37 -9.40
CA ARG A 247 4.64 -4.38 -8.86
C ARG A 247 5.43 -3.93 -7.62
N PRO A 248 6.09 -2.75 -7.60
CA PRO A 248 6.79 -2.30 -6.39
C PRO A 248 5.87 -2.11 -5.19
N VAL A 249 4.66 -1.60 -5.41
CA VAL A 249 3.65 -1.38 -4.37
C VAL A 249 3.23 -2.73 -3.77
N VAL A 250 2.96 -3.70 -4.63
CA VAL A 250 2.54 -5.05 -4.23
C VAL A 250 3.66 -5.78 -3.49
N MET A 251 4.89 -5.76 -4.02
CA MET A 251 6.04 -6.36 -3.34
C MET A 251 6.23 -5.75 -1.95
N MET A 252 6.17 -4.42 -1.84
CA MET A 252 6.35 -3.76 -0.54
C MET A 252 5.20 -4.10 0.42
N THR A 253 3.97 -4.14 -0.09
CA THR A 253 2.78 -4.50 0.67
C THR A 253 2.92 -5.92 1.26
N LEU A 254 3.40 -6.86 0.46
CA LEU A 254 3.63 -8.24 0.89
C LEU A 254 4.73 -8.33 1.96
N LEU A 255 5.85 -7.63 1.77
CA LEU A 255 6.94 -7.59 2.76
C LEU A 255 6.53 -6.88 4.06
N SER A 256 5.58 -5.95 4.00
CA SER A 256 5.04 -5.19 5.13
C SER A 256 4.05 -5.96 6.01
N LEU A 257 3.74 -7.23 5.68
CA LEU A 257 2.89 -8.10 6.51
C LEU A 257 3.56 -8.51 7.84
N LYS A 258 4.84 -8.21 8.01
CA LYS A 258 5.65 -8.45 9.23
C LYS A 258 6.40 -7.17 9.62
N PRO A 259 6.77 -6.99 10.90
CA PRO A 259 7.61 -5.86 11.30
C PRO A 259 9.01 -5.97 10.67
N ARG A 260 9.49 -4.89 10.03
CA ARG A 260 10.80 -4.82 9.35
C ARG A 260 11.66 -3.69 9.87
N PHE A 261 12.98 -3.86 9.82
CA PHE A 261 13.91 -2.79 10.15
C PHE A 261 13.78 -1.62 9.16
N ARG A 262 13.94 -0.40 9.67
CA ARG A 262 14.10 0.78 8.81
C ARG A 262 15.40 0.64 8.02
N LEU A 263 15.38 1.04 6.75
CA LEU A 263 16.51 0.99 5.83
C LEU A 263 17.11 -0.42 5.69
N ASP A 264 16.26 -1.46 5.71
CA ASP A 264 16.71 -2.84 5.54
C ASP A 264 17.47 -3.03 4.22
N THR A 265 18.74 -3.42 4.31
CA THR A 265 19.63 -3.47 3.13
C THR A 265 19.23 -4.51 2.11
N ALA A 266 18.58 -5.61 2.53
CA ALA A 266 18.15 -6.66 1.61
C ALA A 266 16.94 -6.19 0.79
N ILE A 267 16.00 -5.50 1.42
CA ILE A 267 14.85 -4.89 0.74
C ILE A 267 15.30 -3.78 -0.21
N LEU A 268 16.17 -2.87 0.26
CA LEU A 268 16.72 -1.79 -0.57
C LEU A 268 17.53 -2.34 -1.75
N ALA A 269 18.24 -3.45 -1.58
CA ALA A 269 18.91 -4.14 -2.67
C ALA A 269 17.91 -4.69 -3.69
N ALA A 270 16.88 -5.41 -3.25
CA ALA A 270 15.87 -5.97 -4.14
C ALA A 270 15.15 -4.89 -4.98
N PHE A 271 14.80 -3.75 -4.39
CA PHE A 271 14.17 -2.64 -5.12
C PHE A 271 15.10 -1.98 -6.13
N ARG A 272 16.40 -1.90 -5.82
CA ARG A 272 17.41 -1.40 -6.74
C ARG A 272 17.61 -2.36 -7.91
N ASP A 273 17.76 -3.64 -7.63
CA ASP A 273 18.11 -4.65 -8.63
C ASP A 273 16.96 -4.86 -9.64
N ASN A 274 15.71 -4.59 -9.23
CA ASN A 274 14.54 -4.57 -10.11
C ASN A 274 14.30 -3.21 -10.81
N CYS A 275 15.19 -2.22 -10.62
CA CYS A 275 15.02 -0.84 -11.11
C CYS A 275 13.72 -0.18 -10.65
N TRP A 276 13.17 -0.59 -9.50
CA TRP A 276 11.92 -0.07 -8.95
C TRP A 276 12.12 1.15 -8.06
N GLY A 277 13.34 1.39 -7.59
CA GLY A 277 13.66 2.60 -6.82
C GLY A 277 13.35 3.89 -7.57
N THR A 278 13.53 3.93 -8.89
CA THR A 278 13.21 5.11 -9.72
C THR A 278 11.71 5.43 -9.71
N PHE A 279 10.85 4.41 -9.80
CA PHE A 279 9.41 4.56 -9.69
C PHE A 279 9.02 5.20 -8.35
N VAL A 280 9.61 4.76 -7.24
CA VAL A 280 9.32 5.30 -5.91
C VAL A 280 9.89 6.72 -5.74
N ALA A 281 11.03 7.02 -6.36
CA ALA A 281 11.70 8.30 -6.26
C ALA A 281 10.99 9.43 -7.03
N ASP A 282 10.21 9.10 -8.05
CA ASP A 282 9.52 10.08 -8.89
C ASP A 282 8.17 10.52 -8.29
N HIS A 283 7.76 9.91 -7.17
CA HIS A 283 6.61 10.33 -6.38
C HIS A 283 7.04 11.09 -5.13
N SER A 284 6.24 12.05 -4.66
CA SER A 284 6.56 12.83 -3.46
C SER A 284 6.45 11.98 -2.17
N LEU A 285 7.20 12.35 -1.12
CA LEU A 285 7.19 11.69 0.19
C LEU A 285 5.91 11.98 0.98
N ASP A 286 5.31 13.16 0.80
CA ASP A 286 4.03 13.55 1.42
C ASP A 286 2.89 12.58 1.11
N CYS A 287 3.14 11.76 0.12
CA CYS A 287 2.20 10.90 -0.53
C CYS A 287 2.12 9.54 0.22
N TYR A 288 3.15 9.12 0.97
CA TYR A 288 3.06 7.95 1.86
C TYR A 288 2.84 8.42 3.30
N LYS A 289 1.58 8.59 3.73
CA LYS A 289 1.23 8.91 5.12
C LYS A 289 0.49 7.74 5.77
N ALA A 290 0.99 7.31 6.93
CA ALA A 290 0.25 6.37 7.76
C ALA A 290 -0.99 7.09 8.32
N THR A 291 -2.17 6.54 8.04
CA THR A 291 -3.45 7.15 8.42
C THR A 291 -3.95 6.69 9.78
N SER A 292 -3.38 5.60 10.32
CA SER A 292 -3.72 5.10 11.65
C SER A 292 -2.66 4.14 12.18
N ASP A 293 -2.28 4.29 13.45
CA ASP A 293 -1.46 3.31 14.17
C ASP A 293 -2.19 1.99 14.43
N GLN A 294 -3.51 1.93 14.19
CA GLN A 294 -4.30 0.71 14.32
C GLN A 294 -4.22 -0.22 13.10
N VAL A 295 -3.49 0.20 12.05
CA VAL A 295 -3.21 -0.56 10.83
C VAL A 295 -1.69 -0.70 10.67
N PRO A 296 -1.01 -1.49 11.53
CA PRO A 296 0.44 -1.52 11.62
C PRO A 296 1.11 -2.00 10.32
N GLU A 297 0.49 -2.91 9.57
CA GLU A 297 0.98 -3.35 8.26
C GLU A 297 1.02 -2.20 7.24
N HIS A 298 0.05 -1.29 7.27
CA HIS A 298 0.03 -0.12 6.38
C HIS A 298 1.05 0.94 6.81
N LYS A 299 1.26 1.08 8.13
CA LYS A 299 2.34 1.93 8.67
C LYS A 299 3.71 1.40 8.23
N GLN A 300 3.94 0.10 8.36
CA GLN A 300 5.17 -0.57 7.93
C GLN A 300 5.41 -0.40 6.42
N LEU A 301 4.36 -0.55 5.59
CA LEU A 301 4.41 -0.26 4.16
C LEU A 301 4.87 1.18 3.89
N THR A 302 4.23 2.16 4.55
CA THR A 302 4.55 3.58 4.40
C THR A 302 6.01 3.88 4.74
N ASP A 303 6.46 3.37 5.89
CA ASP A 303 7.82 3.53 6.38
C ASP A 303 8.85 2.95 5.41
N MET A 304 8.60 1.76 4.87
CA MET A 304 9.49 1.12 3.90
C MET A 304 9.51 1.83 2.54
N MET A 305 8.38 2.39 2.10
CA MET A 305 8.33 3.21 0.88
C MET A 305 9.14 4.50 1.04
N HIS A 306 9.09 5.14 2.21
CA HIS A 306 9.96 6.28 2.54
C HIS A 306 11.43 5.90 2.54
N ASP A 307 11.78 4.73 3.06
CA ASP A 307 13.17 4.24 3.09
C ASP A 307 13.71 4.02 1.67
N VAL A 308 12.94 3.40 0.78
CA VAL A 308 13.31 3.23 -0.64
C VAL A 308 13.45 4.58 -1.35
N HIS A 309 12.53 5.52 -1.10
CA HIS A 309 12.62 6.86 -1.65
C HIS A 309 13.92 7.56 -1.20
N ALA A 310 14.20 7.55 0.10
CA ALA A 310 15.37 8.19 0.69
C ALA A 310 16.70 7.58 0.18
N ASP A 311 16.79 6.24 0.12
CA ASP A 311 17.96 5.55 -0.43
C ASP A 311 18.19 5.92 -1.91
N THR A 312 17.12 5.95 -2.70
CA THR A 312 17.21 6.29 -4.12
C THR A 312 17.64 7.74 -4.35
N GLN A 313 17.07 8.70 -3.60
CA GLN A 313 17.46 10.10 -3.69
C GLN A 313 18.92 10.33 -3.27
N ARG A 314 19.37 9.67 -2.20
CA ARG A 314 20.76 9.73 -1.73
C ARG A 314 21.72 9.24 -2.81
N LYS A 315 21.41 8.12 -3.48
CA LYS A 315 22.21 7.61 -4.60
C LYS A 315 22.27 8.58 -5.76
N ARG A 316 21.11 9.10 -6.21
CA ARG A 316 21.03 10.13 -7.26
C ARG A 316 21.87 11.36 -6.92
N GLN A 317 21.93 11.76 -5.64
CA GLN A 317 22.78 12.88 -5.20
C GLN A 317 24.27 12.53 -5.25
N LEU A 318 24.66 11.34 -4.80
CA LEU A 318 26.05 10.88 -4.88
C LEU A 318 26.53 10.78 -6.32
N ASP A 319 25.70 10.24 -7.23
CA ASP A 319 26.03 10.12 -8.65
C ASP A 319 26.21 11.49 -9.31
N ARG A 320 25.33 12.46 -8.99
CA ARG A 320 25.48 13.85 -9.46
C ARG A 320 26.76 14.51 -8.95
N THR A 321 27.07 14.33 -7.67
CA THR A 321 28.29 14.87 -7.05
C THR A 321 29.54 14.25 -7.67
N ARG A 322 29.53 12.93 -7.91
CA ARG A 322 30.61 12.22 -8.57
C ARG A 322 30.80 12.70 -10.01
N ALA A 323 29.73 12.84 -10.78
CA ALA A 323 29.77 13.34 -12.15
C ALA A 323 30.32 14.78 -12.22
N GLN A 324 29.92 15.65 -11.29
CA GLN A 324 30.44 17.01 -11.18
C GLN A 324 31.93 17.02 -10.85
N TRP A 325 32.36 16.23 -9.85
CA TRP A 325 33.77 16.12 -9.48
C TRP A 325 34.65 15.63 -10.63
N LEU A 326 34.18 14.63 -11.39
CA LEU A 326 34.89 14.12 -12.58
C LEU A 326 35.04 15.21 -13.66
N LYS A 327 33.97 15.97 -13.91
CA LYS A 327 33.98 17.08 -14.86
C LYS A 327 34.97 18.19 -14.44
N GLU A 328 35.04 18.52 -13.15
CA GLU A 328 35.96 19.52 -12.61
C GLU A 328 37.43 19.07 -12.66
N LYS A 329 37.69 17.76 -12.58
CA LYS A 329 39.04 17.19 -12.65
C LYS A 329 39.54 16.95 -14.07
N GLY A 330 38.71 17.17 -15.09
CA GLY A 330 39.07 16.92 -16.49
C GLY A 330 39.39 15.45 -16.77
N THR A 331 38.93 14.53 -15.90
CA THR A 331 39.25 13.11 -16.00
C THR A 331 38.18 12.44 -16.86
N ASP A 332 38.61 11.88 -17.99
CA ASP A 332 37.74 11.11 -18.88
C ASP A 332 37.30 9.81 -18.17
N LEU A 333 35.99 9.53 -18.16
CA LEU A 333 35.41 8.36 -17.47
C LEU A 333 36.07 7.05 -17.94
N CYS A 334 36.40 6.98 -19.23
CA CYS A 334 37.13 5.87 -19.85
C CYS A 334 38.50 5.61 -19.21
N GLN A 335 39.20 6.64 -18.74
CA GLN A 335 40.53 6.48 -18.13
C GLN A 335 40.46 5.93 -16.70
N ILE A 336 39.39 6.20 -15.97
CA ILE A 336 39.20 5.71 -14.60
C ILE A 336 38.67 4.27 -14.59
N GLU A 337 37.75 3.93 -15.49
CA GLU A 337 37.28 2.54 -15.63
C GLU A 337 38.42 1.62 -16.13
N ALA A 338 39.24 2.09 -17.09
CA ALA A 338 40.46 1.39 -17.48
C ALA A 338 41.47 1.23 -16.34
N LEU A 339 41.56 2.20 -15.41
CA LEU A 339 42.41 2.09 -14.22
C LEU A 339 41.83 1.10 -13.19
N ALA A 340 40.52 1.13 -12.98
CA ALA A 340 39.82 0.25 -12.04
C ALA A 340 39.88 -1.21 -12.51
N ASP A 341 39.68 -1.47 -13.79
CA ASP A 341 39.83 -2.81 -14.40
C ASP A 341 41.30 -3.26 -14.40
N SER A 342 42.26 -2.35 -14.62
CA SER A 342 43.70 -2.63 -14.49
C SER A 342 44.12 -2.97 -13.05
N ILE A 343 43.43 -2.41 -12.04
CA ILE A 343 43.65 -2.68 -10.62
C ILE A 343 42.94 -3.98 -10.21
N ALA A 344 41.73 -4.24 -10.70
CA ALA A 344 40.95 -5.46 -10.42
C ALA A 344 41.57 -6.72 -11.04
N MET A 345 42.34 -6.59 -12.14
CA MET A 345 43.04 -7.71 -12.78
C MET A 345 44.43 -8.04 -12.18
N ARG A 346 44.88 -7.40 -11.08
CA ARG A 346 46.16 -7.76 -10.42
C ARG A 346 45.95 -8.63 -9.19
N PRO A 347 46.37 -9.92 -9.18
CA PRO A 347 46.09 -10.86 -8.08
C PRO A 347 46.85 -10.63 -6.76
N THR A 348 47.50 -9.49 -6.51
CA THR A 348 48.53 -9.41 -5.44
C THR A 348 48.50 -8.19 -4.51
N PHE A 349 47.44 -7.39 -4.46
CA PHE A 349 47.38 -6.24 -3.53
C PHE A 349 46.23 -6.32 -2.51
N GLN A 350 46.31 -7.28 -1.59
CA GLN A 350 45.39 -7.36 -0.44
C GLN A 350 46.07 -7.16 0.94
N LYS A 351 47.29 -6.60 1.02
CA LYS A 351 48.02 -6.54 2.31
C LYS A 351 48.63 -5.20 2.78
N LYS A 352 48.32 -4.04 2.19
CA LYS A 352 49.01 -2.78 2.59
C LYS A 352 48.15 -1.53 2.80
N TYR A 353 46.87 -1.66 3.15
CA TYR A 353 46.07 -0.51 3.60
C TYR A 353 45.54 -0.71 5.03
N VAL A 354 46.45 -0.92 5.98
CA VAL A 354 46.23 -0.68 7.42
C VAL A 354 47.51 -0.11 8.04
N VAL A 355 48.13 0.89 7.44
CA VAL A 355 49.07 1.80 8.11
C VAL A 355 49.05 3.08 7.29
N LEU A 356 48.31 4.10 7.72
CA LEU A 356 48.47 5.54 7.40
C LEU A 356 47.20 6.30 7.80
N VAL A 357 46.78 6.16 9.06
CA VAL A 357 46.01 7.20 9.76
C VAL A 357 46.53 7.23 11.19
N GLY A 358 47.17 8.34 11.58
CA GLY A 358 47.44 8.66 12.97
C GLY A 358 48.90 8.55 13.44
N ARG A 359 49.80 9.42 12.96
CA ARG A 359 50.90 9.94 13.77
C ARG A 359 51.45 11.25 13.18
N LYS A 360 51.01 12.38 13.75
CA LYS A 360 51.76 13.65 13.80
C LYS A 360 51.13 14.58 14.84
N GLY A 361 52.00 15.23 15.61
CA GLY A 361 51.77 16.05 16.81
C GLY A 361 52.79 15.61 17.88
N GLU A 362 54.08 15.95 17.74
CA GLU A 362 54.75 17.17 18.31
C GLU A 362 54.57 17.23 19.84
N GLU A 363 55.57 16.83 20.63
CA GLU A 363 56.81 17.54 21.04
C GLU A 363 56.64 18.33 22.36
N ASP A 364 57.42 17.88 23.34
CA ASP A 364 58.11 18.57 24.43
C ASP A 364 57.39 19.64 25.29
N TYR A 365 57.26 19.30 26.59
CA TYR A 365 57.61 20.23 27.67
C TYR A 365 58.34 19.48 28.79
N ASP A 366 59.47 20.05 29.16
CA ASP A 366 60.45 19.60 30.14
C ASP A 366 60.07 19.98 31.58
N SER A 367 60.47 19.14 32.53
CA SER A 367 60.91 19.41 33.92
C SER A 367 60.10 20.32 34.88
N CYS A 368 59.74 19.75 36.05
CA CYS A 368 60.02 20.23 37.43
C CYS A 368 58.86 19.96 38.40
N GLY A 369 59.14 19.25 39.50
CA GLY A 369 58.26 19.10 40.67
C GLY A 369 58.16 17.68 41.19
#